data_AF-A0AAU1EL69-F1
#
_entry.id   AF-A0AAU1EL69-F1
#
_cell.length_a   1.000
_cell.length_b   1.000
_cell.length_c   1.000
_cell.angle_alpha   90.00
_cell.angle_beta   90.00
_cell.angle_gamma   90.00
#
_symmetry.space_group_name_H-M   'P 1'
#
loop_
_entity.id
_entity.type
_entity.pdbx_description
1 polymer ?
#
loop_
_entity_poly.entity_id
_entity_poly.type
_entity_poly.pdbx_seq_one_letter_code
_entity_poly.pdbx_strand_id
1 'polypeptide(L)'
;MDTDPLTTLAMAGAHTIVAAMATNAWESAQAAAARLFHRRGHALEAVEAQLRGDAALVEEDEDADGVRTELVGPWRRRLAALLREHPEAEDDLRAMVEEVRHELPQRQQGWVQNNTARDGGQLFAVQGGGSIHVSQVSPSESRGSAAGAGADHGGDR
;
A
#
# COMPACT_ATOMS: atom_id res chain seq x y z
N MET A 1 0.26 16.22 12.74
CA MET A 1 1.36 15.40 13.25
C MET A 1 2.27 15.15 12.08
N ASP A 2 3.47 15.69 12.09
CA ASP A 2 4.45 15.40 11.04
C ASP A 2 4.81 13.92 11.14
N THR A 3 4.60 13.16 10.06
CA THR A 3 4.98 11.75 10.02
C THR A 3 6.49 11.67 10.10
N ASP A 4 7.01 11.05 11.15
CA ASP A 4 8.44 10.81 11.34
C ASP A 4 9.04 10.17 10.06
N PRO A 5 10.18 10.67 9.52
CA PRO A 5 10.83 10.10 8.34
C PRO A 5 11.08 8.59 8.45
N LEU A 6 11.38 8.08 9.65
CA LEU A 6 11.56 6.63 9.87
C LEU A 6 10.25 5.86 9.72
N THR A 7 9.13 6.44 10.14
CA THR A 7 7.80 5.85 9.95
C THR A 7 7.43 5.79 8.48
N THR A 8 7.80 6.82 7.70
CA THR A 8 7.60 6.86 6.24
C THR A 8 8.43 5.78 5.55
N LEU A 9 9.70 5.62 5.93
CA LEU A 9 10.57 4.58 5.37
C LEU A 9 10.09 3.17 5.74
N ALA A 10 9.68 2.95 7.00
CA ALA A 10 9.10 1.68 7.43
C ALA A 10 7.83 1.32 6.64
N MET A 11 7.00 2.32 6.32
CA MET A 11 5.82 2.14 5.48
C MET A 11 6.19 1.76 4.04
N ALA A 12 7.20 2.44 3.46
CA ALA A 12 7.70 2.10 2.13
C ALA A 12 8.27 0.68 2.08
N GLY A 13 9.08 0.29 3.08
CA GLY A 13 9.63 -1.06 3.20
C GLY A 13 8.54 -2.13 3.31
N ALA A 14 7.51 -1.89 4.11
CA ALA A 14 6.40 -2.81 4.27
C ALA A 14 5.65 -3.05 2.95
N HIS A 15 5.34 -1.97 2.20
CA HIS A 15 4.71 -2.10 0.89
C HIS A 15 5.61 -2.84 -0.09
N THR A 16 6.91 -2.56 -0.11
CA THR A 16 7.84 -3.22 -1.02
C THR A 16 7.93 -4.74 -0.77
N ILE A 17 8.03 -5.17 0.50
CA ILE A 17 8.07 -6.60 0.85
C ILE A 17 6.78 -7.30 0.41
N VAL A 18 5.63 -6.70 0.72
CA VAL A 18 4.32 -7.28 0.44
C VAL A 18 4.00 -7.27 -1.06
N ALA A 19 4.38 -6.23 -1.79
CA ALA A 19 4.18 -6.15 -3.25
C ALA A 19 5.01 -7.20 -4.00
N ALA A 20 6.13 -7.64 -3.42
CA ALA A 20 6.96 -8.70 -3.98
C ALA A 20 6.35 -10.09 -3.78
N MET A 21 5.47 -10.30 -2.80
CA MET A 21 4.83 -11.59 -2.55
C MET A 21 4.01 -12.05 -3.76
N ALA A 22 4.14 -13.33 -4.11
CA ALA A 22 3.56 -13.93 -5.31
C ALA A 22 4.01 -13.24 -6.62
N THR A 23 5.22 -12.67 -6.65
CA THR A 23 5.86 -12.14 -7.86
C THR A 23 7.24 -12.76 -8.04
N ASN A 24 7.84 -12.57 -9.23
CA ASN A 24 9.21 -13.01 -9.50
C ASN A 24 10.26 -12.32 -8.61
N ALA A 25 9.94 -11.16 -8.01
CA ALA A 25 10.83 -10.44 -7.11
C ALA A 25 10.82 -11.00 -5.67
N TRP A 26 9.97 -11.99 -5.39
CA TRP A 26 9.75 -12.50 -4.02
C TRP A 26 11.02 -13.03 -3.36
N GLU A 27 11.78 -13.87 -4.07
CA GLU A 27 13.00 -14.48 -3.52
C GLU A 27 14.06 -13.43 -3.15
N SER A 28 14.23 -12.42 -4.00
CA SER A 28 15.14 -11.29 -3.74
C SER A 28 14.68 -10.47 -2.53
N ALA A 29 13.37 -10.15 -2.47
CA ALA A 29 12.78 -9.42 -1.36
C ALA A 29 12.89 -10.18 -0.03
N GLN A 30 12.62 -11.49 -0.03
CA GLN A 30 12.74 -12.35 1.14
C GLN A 30 14.18 -12.35 1.66
N ALA A 31 15.16 -12.60 0.77
CA ALA A 31 16.57 -12.64 1.14
C ALA A 31 17.05 -11.27 1.68
N ALA A 32 16.68 -10.17 1.02
CA ALA A 32 17.09 -8.84 1.45
C ALA A 32 16.48 -8.44 2.81
N ALA A 33 15.20 -8.75 3.03
CA ALA A 33 14.54 -8.53 4.32
C ALA A 33 15.15 -9.43 5.41
N ALA A 34 15.39 -10.71 5.15
CA ALA A 34 15.99 -11.63 6.10
C ALA A 34 17.41 -11.17 6.51
N ARG A 35 18.25 -10.75 5.54
CA ARG A 35 19.57 -10.15 5.79
C ARG A 35 19.49 -8.88 6.64
N LEU A 36 18.49 -8.02 6.40
CA LEU A 36 18.28 -6.78 7.16
C LEU A 36 18.09 -7.10 8.65
N PHE A 37 17.15 -7.99 8.97
CA PHE A 37 16.88 -8.40 10.35
C PHE A 37 18.03 -9.20 10.97
N HIS A 38 18.65 -10.09 10.19
CA HIS A 38 19.73 -10.94 10.69
C HIS A 38 20.94 -10.14 11.18
N ARG A 39 21.34 -9.09 10.44
CA ARG A 39 22.41 -8.17 10.86
C ARG A 39 22.13 -7.46 12.19
N ARG A 40 20.88 -7.48 12.66
CA ARG A 40 20.41 -6.84 13.89
C ARG A 40 20.09 -7.88 14.98
N GLY A 41 20.61 -9.09 14.84
CA GLY A 41 20.53 -10.13 15.87
C GLY A 41 19.27 -10.97 15.84
N HIS A 42 18.39 -10.81 14.84
CA HIS A 42 17.28 -11.72 14.65
C HIS A 42 17.75 -13.04 14.01
N ALA A 43 17.11 -14.16 14.39
CA ALA A 43 17.36 -15.46 13.76
C ALA A 43 16.88 -15.43 12.31
N LEU A 44 17.79 -15.73 11.37
CA LEU A 44 17.54 -15.65 9.92
C LEU A 44 16.36 -16.54 9.53
N GLU A 45 16.38 -17.79 9.97
CA GLU A 45 15.40 -18.82 9.65
C GLU A 45 14.02 -18.47 10.19
N ALA A 46 13.94 -17.79 11.33
CA ALA A 46 12.66 -17.36 11.91
C ALA A 46 12.02 -16.23 11.09
N VAL A 47 12.83 -15.31 10.56
CA VAL A 47 12.35 -14.22 9.70
C VAL A 47 11.92 -14.76 8.33
N GLU A 48 12.71 -15.66 7.75
CA GLU A 48 12.37 -16.33 6.49
C GLU A 48 11.10 -17.17 6.61
N ALA A 49 10.94 -17.93 7.69
CA ALA A 49 9.73 -18.73 7.92
C ALA A 49 8.49 -17.85 8.03
N GLN A 50 8.59 -16.70 8.71
CA GLN A 50 7.49 -15.74 8.79
C GLN A 50 7.15 -15.16 7.41
N LEU A 51 8.16 -14.68 6.68
CA LEU A 51 7.99 -14.15 5.32
C LEU A 51 7.33 -15.18 4.39
N ARG A 52 7.79 -16.43 4.42
CA ARG A 52 7.22 -17.52 3.62
C ARG A 52 5.78 -17.84 4.00
N GLY A 53 5.46 -17.82 5.29
CA GLY A 53 4.08 -17.99 5.77
C GLY A 53 3.16 -16.89 5.27
N ASP A 54 3.57 -15.63 5.37
CA ASP A 54 2.81 -14.49 4.87
C ASP A 54 2.63 -14.54 3.35
N ALA A 55 3.66 -14.96 2.60
CA ALA A 55 3.56 -15.13 1.15
C ALA A 55 2.62 -16.27 0.74
N ALA A 56 2.60 -17.39 1.48
CA ALA A 56 1.66 -18.47 1.24
C ALA A 56 0.20 -18.00 1.40
N LEU A 57 -0.10 -17.14 2.40
CA LEU A 57 -1.42 -16.53 2.54
C LEU A 57 -1.83 -15.72 1.30
N VAL A 58 -0.89 -15.00 0.69
CA VAL A 58 -1.15 -14.22 -0.53
C VAL A 58 -1.35 -15.12 -1.76
N GLU A 59 -0.66 -16.26 -1.82
CA GLU A 59 -0.78 -17.21 -2.94
C GLU A 59 -2.05 -18.06 -2.89
N GLU A 60 -2.53 -18.39 -1.68
CA GLU A 60 -3.67 -19.28 -1.46
C GLU A 60 -5.03 -18.56 -1.52
N ASP A 61 -5.08 -17.25 -1.29
CA ASP A 61 -6.32 -16.47 -1.25
C ASP A 61 -6.75 -15.96 -2.64
N GLU A 62 -8.07 -15.96 -2.89
CA GLU A 62 -8.65 -15.42 -4.13
C GLU A 62 -8.52 -13.88 -4.20
N ASP A 63 -8.49 -13.21 -3.04
CA ASP A 63 -8.23 -11.77 -2.88
C ASP A 63 -6.80 -11.51 -2.37
N ALA A 64 -5.82 -11.90 -3.19
CA ALA A 64 -4.39 -11.66 -2.92
C ALA A 64 -4.08 -10.18 -2.59
N ASP A 65 -4.83 -9.24 -3.17
CA ASP A 65 -4.66 -7.80 -2.98
C ASP A 65 -5.21 -7.31 -1.63
N GLY A 66 -6.32 -7.89 -1.16
CA GLY A 66 -6.84 -7.73 0.19
C GLY A 66 -5.85 -8.24 1.24
N VAL A 67 -5.36 -9.48 1.09
CA VAL A 67 -4.37 -10.08 2.01
C VAL A 67 -3.09 -9.25 2.08
N ARG A 68 -2.57 -8.82 0.92
CA ARG A 68 -1.42 -7.89 0.87
C ARG A 68 -1.69 -6.63 1.70
N THR A 69 -2.85 -6.00 1.53
CA THR A 69 -3.21 -4.78 2.26
C THR A 69 -3.21 -5.00 3.79
N GLU A 70 -3.66 -6.16 4.25
CA GLU A 70 -3.66 -6.52 5.67
C GLU A 70 -2.25 -6.72 6.24
N LEU A 71 -1.34 -7.31 5.44
CA LEU A 71 0.05 -7.59 5.83
C LEU A 71 0.92 -6.33 5.94
N VAL A 72 0.56 -5.22 5.28
CA VAL A 72 1.32 -3.94 5.37
C VAL A 72 1.41 -3.45 6.82
N GLY A 73 0.33 -3.54 7.60
CA GLY A 73 0.28 -3.04 8.98
C GLY A 73 1.27 -3.74 9.93
N PRO A 74 1.25 -5.08 10.02
CA PRO A 74 2.24 -5.87 10.74
C PRO A 74 3.69 -5.59 10.32
N TRP A 75 3.99 -5.60 9.02
CA TRP A 75 5.35 -5.36 8.52
C TRP A 75 5.84 -3.94 8.81
N ARG A 76 4.99 -2.92 8.65
CA ARG A 76 5.31 -1.53 9.01
C ARG A 76 5.70 -1.41 10.48
N ARG A 77 4.92 -2.04 11.38
CA ARG A 77 5.20 -2.00 12.83
C ARG A 77 6.55 -2.65 13.15
N ARG A 78 6.85 -3.78 12.50
CA ARG A 78 8.11 -4.49 12.70
C ARG A 78 9.32 -3.69 12.22
N LEU A 79 9.24 -3.11 11.03
CA LEU A 79 10.29 -2.25 10.49
C LEU A 79 10.47 -0.97 11.31
N ALA A 80 9.37 -0.35 11.76
CA ALA A 80 9.46 0.82 12.64
C ALA A 80 10.07 0.47 14.01
N ALA A 81 9.83 -0.73 14.54
CA ALA A 81 10.52 -1.20 15.74
C ALA A 81 12.02 -1.39 15.49
N LEU A 82 12.37 -2.06 14.39
CA LEU A 82 13.76 -2.25 13.98
C LEU A 82 14.51 -0.91 13.85
N LEU A 83 13.93 0.09 13.18
CA LEU A 83 14.57 1.41 13.00
C LEU A 83 14.69 2.21 14.31
N ARG A 84 13.77 2.02 15.26
CA ARG A 84 13.87 2.64 16.59
C ARG A 84 14.99 2.03 17.43
N GLU A 85 15.21 0.72 17.29
CA GLU A 85 16.25 -0.02 18.01
C GLU A 85 17.62 0.11 17.33
N HIS A 86 17.62 0.21 16.00
CA HIS A 86 18.79 0.27 15.13
C HIS A 86 18.64 1.39 14.08
N PRO A 87 18.85 2.67 14.45
CA PRO A 87 18.78 3.78 13.50
C PRO A 87 19.71 3.63 12.29
N GLU A 88 20.85 2.97 12.47
CA GLU A 88 21.81 2.63 11.40
C GLU A 88 21.24 1.66 10.34
N ALA A 89 20.08 1.05 10.57
CA ALA A 89 19.39 0.23 9.59
C ALA A 89 18.64 1.04 8.51
N GLU A 90 18.57 2.37 8.64
CA GLU A 90 17.89 3.23 7.67
C GLU A 90 18.43 3.04 6.24
N ASP A 91 19.75 3.11 6.06
CA ASP A 91 20.38 2.98 4.74
C ASP A 91 20.21 1.57 4.17
N ASP A 92 20.31 0.55 5.02
CA ASP A 92 20.08 -0.84 4.63
C ASP A 92 18.63 -1.08 4.17
N LEU A 93 17.65 -0.48 4.86
CA LEU A 93 16.24 -0.57 4.50
C LEU A 93 15.95 0.21 3.20
N ARG A 94 16.57 1.38 3.01
CA ARG A 94 16.46 2.16 1.78
C ARG A 94 17.03 1.39 0.58
N ALA A 95 18.19 0.76 0.76
CA ALA A 95 18.81 -0.07 -0.26
C ALA A 95 17.92 -1.27 -0.63
N MET A 96 17.37 -1.97 0.37
CA MET A 96 16.42 -3.07 0.14
C MET A 96 15.18 -2.60 -0.64
N VAL A 97 14.62 -1.45 -0.28
CA VAL A 97 13.46 -0.89 -0.98
C VAL A 97 13.77 -0.63 -2.46
N GLU A 98 14.93 -0.04 -2.74
CA GLU A 98 15.34 0.30 -4.10
C GLU A 98 15.65 -0.95 -4.93
N GLU A 99 16.39 -1.91 -4.37
CA GLU A 99 16.73 -3.21 -4.97
C GLU A 99 15.45 -3.92 -5.45
N VAL A 100 14.50 -4.13 -4.56
CA VAL A 100 13.27 -4.87 -4.87
C VAL A 100 12.36 -4.10 -5.84
N ARG A 101 12.28 -2.78 -5.75
CA ARG A 101 11.46 -1.96 -6.67
C ARG A 101 11.89 -2.07 -8.12
N HIS A 102 13.19 -2.22 -8.37
CA HIS A 102 13.71 -2.43 -9.72
C HIS A 102 13.30 -3.78 -10.31
N GLU A 103 13.08 -4.79 -9.46
CA GLU A 103 12.68 -6.13 -9.87
C GLU A 103 11.16 -6.31 -9.98
N LEU A 104 10.37 -5.45 -9.32
CA LEU A 104 8.91 -5.51 -9.36
C LEU A 104 8.37 -5.26 -10.78
N PRO A 105 7.33 -5.98 -11.22
CA PRO A 105 6.59 -5.64 -12.44
C PRO A 105 6.01 -4.22 -12.35
N GLN A 106 5.95 -3.47 -13.46
CA GLN A 106 5.44 -2.09 -13.49
C GLN A 106 4.06 -1.91 -12.86
N ARG A 107 3.18 -2.92 -12.97
CA ARG A 107 1.86 -2.93 -12.30
C ARG A 107 1.96 -2.93 -10.76
N GLN A 108 2.96 -3.62 -10.21
CA GLN A 108 3.25 -3.66 -8.78
C GLN A 108 4.13 -2.47 -8.35
N GLN A 109 4.89 -1.85 -9.27
CA GLN A 109 5.63 -0.61 -9.01
C GLN A 109 4.68 0.59 -8.76
N GLY A 110 3.47 0.54 -9.32
CA GLY A 110 2.42 1.53 -9.12
C GLY A 110 1.66 1.45 -7.79
N TRP A 111 1.95 0.44 -6.95
CA TRP A 111 1.31 0.30 -5.63
C TRP A 111 1.99 1.19 -4.58
N VAL A 112 2.08 2.49 -4.86
CA VAL A 112 2.31 3.52 -3.86
C VAL A 112 1.60 4.78 -4.35
N GLN A 113 0.33 4.96 -3.98
CA GLN A 113 -0.29 6.22 -3.55
C GLN A 113 -1.80 6.00 -3.40
N ASN A 114 -2.23 5.22 -2.40
CA ASN A 114 -3.59 5.34 -1.92
C ASN A 114 -3.66 6.56 -0.97
N ASN A 115 -3.50 7.75 -1.54
CA ASN A 115 -3.58 9.00 -0.81
C ASN A 115 -5.04 9.37 -0.59
N THR A 116 -5.60 8.95 0.55
CA THR A 116 -6.82 9.58 1.05
C THR A 116 -6.43 10.90 1.71
N ALA A 117 -6.40 11.98 0.93
CA ALA A 117 -6.34 13.34 1.48
C ALA A 117 -7.71 13.67 2.09
N ARG A 118 -7.85 13.56 3.41
CA ARG A 118 -8.92 14.28 4.12
C ARG A 118 -8.40 15.70 4.39
N ASP A 119 -9.25 16.69 4.12
CA ASP A 119 -9.08 18.10 4.48
C ASP A 119 -8.12 18.97 3.63
N GLY A 120 -8.08 18.76 2.30
CA GLY A 120 -7.69 19.83 1.36
C GLY A 120 -6.19 20.10 1.20
N GLY A 121 -5.31 19.17 1.55
CA GLY A 121 -3.88 19.28 1.27
C GLY A 121 -3.56 19.13 -0.22
N GLN A 122 -3.05 20.19 -0.86
CA GLN A 122 -2.42 20.07 -2.19
C GLN A 122 -1.02 19.48 -2.04
N LEU A 123 -0.77 18.37 -2.74
CA LEU A 123 0.54 17.71 -2.78
C LEU A 123 1.11 17.78 -4.20
N PHE A 124 2.33 18.31 -4.30
CA PHE A 124 3.11 18.26 -5.52
C PHE A 124 3.93 16.96 -5.52
N ALA A 125 3.47 15.94 -6.24
CA ALA A 125 4.29 14.78 -6.56
C ALA A 125 5.07 15.09 -7.83
N VAL A 126 6.38 15.32 -7.72
CA VAL A 126 7.28 15.34 -8.88
C VAL A 126 7.83 13.93 -9.05
N GLN A 127 7.29 13.17 -10.00
CA GLN A 127 7.95 11.98 -10.53
C GLN A 127 7.81 11.98 -12.05
N GLY A 128 8.94 11.77 -12.72
CA GLY A 128 8.98 11.62 -14.16
C GLY A 128 8.05 10.51 -14.62
N GLY A 129 7.17 10.84 -15.57
CA GLY A 129 6.67 9.88 -16.55
C GLY A 129 5.31 9.21 -16.29
N GLY A 130 4.53 9.59 -15.27
CA GLY A 130 3.16 9.08 -15.16
C GLY A 130 2.32 9.86 -14.16
N SER A 131 1.34 10.63 -14.64
CA SER A 131 0.36 11.31 -13.78
C SER A 131 -0.77 10.35 -13.41
N ILE A 132 -1.04 10.20 -12.11
CA ILE A 132 -2.28 9.57 -11.61
C ILE A 132 -3.22 10.70 -11.21
N HIS A 133 -4.38 10.76 -11.86
CA HIS A 133 -5.43 11.73 -11.57
C HIS A 133 -6.56 11.01 -10.82
N VAL A 134 -6.76 11.33 -9.55
CA VAL A 134 -7.91 10.84 -8.77
C VAL A 134 -8.79 12.04 -8.43
N SER A 135 -10.00 12.06 -8.97
CA SER A 135 -11.06 12.96 -8.54
C SER A 135 -12.22 12.12 -8.02
N GLN A 136 -12.57 12.31 -6.76
CA GLN A 136 -13.69 11.63 -6.13
C GLN A 136 -15.01 12.22 -6.63
N VAL A 137 -15.95 11.35 -7.02
CA VAL A 137 -17.35 11.74 -7.21
C VAL A 137 -18.04 11.56 -5.86
N SER A 138 -18.40 12.66 -5.20
CA SER A 138 -19.27 12.63 -4.02
C SER A 138 -20.69 12.23 -4.46
N PRO A 139 -21.35 11.24 -3.81
CA PRO A 139 -22.77 11.01 -4.03
C PRO A 139 -23.57 11.95 -3.12
N SER A 140 -23.98 13.11 -3.62
CA SER A 140 -24.96 13.96 -2.94
C SER A 140 -26.37 13.67 -3.47
N GLU A 141 -27.08 12.83 -2.72
CA GLU A 141 -28.51 12.92 -2.39
C GLU A 141 -29.54 12.97 -3.53
N SER A 142 -30.04 11.79 -3.91
CA SER A 142 -31.43 11.65 -4.38
C SER A 142 -32.38 11.56 -3.19
N ARG A 143 -33.14 12.62 -2.87
CA ARG A 143 -34.39 12.51 -2.10
C ARG A 143 -35.44 13.57 -2.48
N GLY A 144 -36.60 13.06 -2.95
CA GLY A 144 -37.91 13.72 -2.98
C GLY A 144 -38.27 14.39 -4.31
N SER A 145 -39.40 14.14 -4.97
CA SER A 145 -40.55 13.28 -4.74
C SER A 145 -41.35 13.26 -6.04
N ALA A 146 -41.81 12.09 -6.47
CA ALA A 146 -42.72 11.95 -7.59
C ALA A 146 -44.19 12.05 -7.13
N ALA A 147 -45.03 12.53 -8.06
CA ALA A 147 -46.44 12.18 -8.29
C ALA A 147 -47.58 13.05 -7.71
N GLY A 148 -48.51 13.34 -8.62
CA GLY A 148 -49.86 13.92 -8.47
C GLY A 148 -50.24 14.73 -9.72
N ALA A 149 -50.48 14.16 -10.91
CA ALA A 149 -51.72 13.51 -11.39
C ALA A 149 -53.02 14.34 -11.23
N GLY A 150 -53.63 14.77 -12.36
CA GLY A 150 -55.10 14.91 -12.49
C GLY A 150 -55.66 16.13 -13.26
N ALA A 151 -56.26 15.85 -14.43
CA ALA A 151 -57.32 16.59 -15.18
C ALA A 151 -56.99 17.99 -15.74
N ASP A 152 -57.37 18.37 -16.97
CA ASP A 152 -58.72 18.35 -17.53
C ASP A 152 -58.73 18.41 -19.07
N HIS A 153 -59.73 17.78 -19.69
CA HIS A 153 -60.01 17.75 -21.12
C HIS A 153 -61.48 18.16 -21.36
N GLY A 154 -61.69 19.22 -22.13
CA GLY A 154 -62.96 19.71 -22.67
C GLY A 154 -62.82 21.20 -23.00
N GLY A 155 -63.17 21.78 -24.13
CA GLY A 155 -64.13 21.45 -25.18
C GLY A 155 -64.84 22.78 -25.55
N ASP A 156 -65.12 23.00 -26.84
CA ASP A 156 -66.07 24.00 -27.40
C ASP A 156 -65.65 25.49 -27.45
N ARG A 157 -65.15 25.96 -28.61
CA ARG A 157 -65.87 26.74 -29.65
C ARG A 157 -64.93 27.52 -30.56
#